data_AF-A0A1B6LCP2-F1
#
_entry.id   AF-A0A1B6LCP2-F1
#
_cell.length_a   1.000
_cell.length_b   1.000
_cell.length_c   1.000
_cell.angle_alpha   90.00
_cell.angle_beta   90.00
_cell.angle_gamma   90.00
#
_symmetry.space_group_name_H-M   'P 1'
#
loop_
_entity.id
_entity.type
_entity.pdbx_description
1 polymer ?
#
loop_
_entity_poly.entity_id
_entity_poly.type
_entity_poly.pdbx_seq_one_letter_code
_entity_poly.pdbx_strand_id
1 'polypeptide(L)'
;LNTIIAFNLVLLCYFHNLIRGETRSPRILSDEDPTSQPVFTSLQQVLDLLESQEFRNLLPVHQLLFAYFNICQSKRISYLPKPIRQPFIVVEGNHRTAKRMLAMRLSRRIGASLFNNPPRCLSSMRNFFPTGSLLLRAFFKLCAYALAQGTRRLINIFPVILNGYWLEQQTFAIARTYGADPPPPDHQVYRWPKDLLKPDIIFFVEFPDNLHKEILTTRPPNAHKTLAMNALLKMNIPQLIVINTTQGHDFALQEMERHIIERLGMKFPIKWLNATRGPSRGHKR
;
A
#
# COMPACT_ATOMS: atom_id res chain seq x y z
N LEU A 1 -16.35 7.34 -58.92
CA LEU A 1 -16.83 6.13 -58.20
C LEU A 1 -15.70 5.34 -57.51
N ASN A 2 -14.51 5.20 -58.10
CA ASN A 2 -13.43 4.37 -57.53
C ASN A 2 -12.76 4.92 -56.25
N THR A 3 -12.84 6.23 -55.98
CA THR A 3 -12.21 6.85 -54.80
C THR A 3 -13.03 6.68 -53.51
N ILE A 4 -14.35 6.55 -53.63
CA ILE A 4 -15.27 6.39 -52.48
C ILE A 4 -15.23 4.96 -51.95
N ILE A 5 -14.95 3.98 -52.82
CA ILE A 5 -14.82 2.56 -52.45
C ILE A 5 -13.52 2.33 -51.66
N ALA A 6 -12.42 3.00 -52.04
CA ALA A 6 -11.15 2.92 -51.32
C ALA A 6 -11.23 3.51 -49.90
N PHE A 7 -11.98 4.60 -49.71
CA PHE A 7 -12.15 5.22 -48.39
C PHE A 7 -13.00 4.37 -47.44
N ASN A 8 -14.02 3.68 -47.95
CA ASN A 8 -14.86 2.77 -47.17
C ASN A 8 -14.12 1.47 -46.76
N LEU A 9 -13.20 0.97 -47.60
CA LEU A 9 -12.35 -0.18 -47.25
C LEU A 9 -11.32 0.15 -46.17
N VAL A 10 -10.73 1.35 -46.19
CA VAL A 10 -9.79 1.79 -45.13
C VAL A 10 -10.52 1.98 -43.80
N LEU A 11 -11.72 2.53 -43.80
CA LEU A 11 -12.56 2.66 -42.59
C LEU A 11 -13.02 1.30 -42.06
N LEU A 12 -13.38 0.35 -42.93
CA LEU A 12 -13.70 -1.02 -42.53
C LEU A 12 -12.47 -1.77 -41.98
N CYS A 13 -11.27 -1.56 -42.53
CA CYS A 13 -10.03 -2.11 -41.96
C CYS A 13 -9.67 -1.45 -40.61
N TYR A 14 -9.93 -0.16 -40.44
CA TYR A 14 -9.75 0.52 -39.15
C TYR A 14 -10.74 0.01 -38.10
N PHE A 15 -12.01 -0.20 -38.46
CA PHE A 15 -13.01 -0.79 -37.58
C PHE A 15 -12.74 -2.28 -37.31
N HIS A 16 -12.23 -3.04 -38.28
CA HIS A 16 -11.89 -4.44 -38.06
C HIS A 16 -10.65 -4.60 -37.18
N ASN A 17 -9.67 -3.70 -37.26
CA ASN A 17 -8.55 -3.64 -36.32
C ASN A 17 -8.93 -3.12 -34.93
N LEU A 18 -9.95 -2.25 -34.83
CA LEU A 18 -10.50 -1.80 -33.54
C LEU A 18 -11.30 -2.91 -32.83
N ILE A 19 -11.94 -3.80 -33.61
CA ILE A 19 -12.72 -4.95 -33.11
C ILE A 19 -11.83 -6.19 -32.87
N ARG A 20 -10.67 -6.30 -33.54
CA ARG A 20 -9.65 -7.34 -33.29
C ARG A 20 -8.64 -6.99 -32.20
N GLY A 21 -8.87 -5.91 -31.45
CA GLY A 21 -8.26 -5.75 -30.14
C GLY A 21 -8.82 -6.84 -29.25
N GLU A 22 -8.20 -8.01 -29.30
CA GLU A 22 -8.52 -9.17 -28.47
C GLU A 22 -8.50 -8.71 -27.02
N THR A 23 -9.68 -8.45 -26.47
CA THR A 23 -9.87 -8.11 -25.06
C THR A 23 -9.59 -9.38 -24.27
N ARG A 24 -8.30 -9.72 -24.13
CA ARG A 24 -7.87 -10.76 -23.20
C ARG A 24 -8.46 -10.40 -21.85
N SER A 25 -9.38 -11.23 -21.38
CA SER A 25 -9.96 -11.10 -20.06
C SER A 25 -8.83 -11.00 -19.04
N PRO A 26 -8.88 -10.08 -18.06
CA PRO A 26 -7.85 -9.96 -17.03
C PRO A 26 -7.55 -11.27 -16.31
N ARG A 27 -8.48 -12.24 -16.35
CA ARG A 27 -8.30 -13.60 -15.79
C ARG A 27 -7.21 -14.42 -16.46
N ILE A 28 -6.78 -14.12 -17.69
CA ILE A 28 -5.75 -14.90 -18.40
C ILE A 28 -4.33 -14.43 -18.02
N LEU A 29 -4.20 -13.24 -17.39
CA LEU A 29 -2.91 -12.68 -16.93
C LEU A 29 -2.53 -13.12 -15.50
N SER A 30 -3.25 -14.10 -14.93
CA SER A 30 -2.98 -14.63 -13.58
C SER A 30 -2.31 -16.00 -13.55
N ASP A 31 -1.99 -16.59 -14.71
CA ASP A 31 -1.43 -17.95 -14.82
C ASP A 31 0.11 -18.00 -14.78
N GLU A 32 0.79 -16.86 -14.65
CA GLU A 32 2.23 -16.85 -14.46
C GLU A 32 2.62 -17.39 -13.07
N ASP A 33 3.63 -18.27 -13.05
CA ASP A 33 4.23 -18.81 -11.84
C ASP A 33 4.56 -17.66 -10.84
N PRO A 34 3.98 -17.66 -9.63
CA PRO A 34 4.28 -16.64 -8.63
C PRO A 34 5.78 -16.49 -8.28
N THR A 35 6.59 -17.51 -8.55
CA THR A 35 8.05 -17.51 -8.30
C THR A 35 8.86 -16.84 -9.40
N SER A 36 8.35 -16.78 -10.63
CA SER A 36 9.00 -16.05 -11.75
C SER A 36 8.70 -14.54 -11.74
N GLN A 37 7.78 -14.16 -10.88
CA GLN A 37 7.12 -12.88 -10.86
C GLN A 37 7.97 -11.83 -10.10
N PRO A 38 8.40 -10.71 -10.72
CA PRO A 38 9.41 -9.82 -10.14
C PRO A 38 8.96 -9.10 -8.86
N VAL A 39 9.94 -8.71 -8.05
CA VAL A 39 9.74 -7.87 -6.86
C VAL A 39 10.20 -6.44 -7.18
N PHE A 40 9.25 -5.51 -7.30
CA PHE A 40 9.56 -4.12 -7.63
C PHE A 40 10.28 -3.36 -6.52
N THR A 41 11.38 -2.70 -6.88
CA THR A 41 12.22 -1.89 -5.98
C THR A 41 12.26 -0.40 -6.33
N SER A 42 11.53 0.05 -7.36
CA SER A 42 11.40 1.46 -7.75
C SER A 42 10.07 1.75 -8.44
N LEU A 43 9.71 3.02 -8.57
CA LEU A 43 8.57 3.48 -9.39
C LEU A 43 8.80 3.17 -10.86
N GLN A 44 10.03 3.37 -11.35
CA GLN A 44 10.36 3.17 -12.76
C GLN A 44 10.05 1.73 -13.20
N GLN A 45 10.47 0.72 -12.44
CA GLN A 45 10.15 -0.69 -12.77
C GLN A 45 8.65 -0.98 -12.82
N VAL A 46 7.84 -0.29 -12.00
CA VAL A 46 6.39 -0.44 -12.01
C VAL A 46 5.80 0.20 -13.27
N LEU A 47 6.29 1.38 -13.65
CA LEU A 47 5.85 2.07 -14.86
C LEU A 47 6.27 1.31 -16.13
N ASP A 48 7.52 0.84 -16.19
CA ASP A 48 8.04 0.03 -17.29
C ASP A 48 7.18 -1.22 -17.54
N LEU A 49 6.73 -1.87 -16.46
CA LEU A 49 5.80 -2.98 -16.58
C LEU A 49 4.45 -2.52 -17.14
N LEU A 50 3.83 -1.51 -16.55
CA LEU A 50 2.49 -1.06 -16.95
C LEU A 50 2.48 -0.51 -18.39
N GLU A 51 3.60 0.03 -18.86
CA GLU A 51 3.79 0.57 -20.21
C GLU A 51 4.37 -0.45 -21.21
N SER A 52 4.61 -1.69 -20.77
CA SER A 52 5.10 -2.77 -21.63
C SER A 52 4.10 -3.09 -22.74
N GLN A 53 4.58 -3.66 -23.84
CA GLN A 53 3.71 -4.05 -24.97
C GLN A 53 2.56 -4.98 -24.54
N GLU A 54 2.77 -5.79 -23.51
CA GLU A 54 1.80 -6.72 -22.96
C GLU A 54 0.63 -6.03 -22.25
N PHE A 55 0.93 -4.97 -21.48
CA PHE A 55 -0.05 -4.36 -20.56
C PHE A 55 -0.57 -3.00 -21.04
N ARG A 56 0.20 -2.28 -21.86
CA ARG A 56 -0.08 -0.88 -22.21
C ARG A 56 -1.43 -0.66 -22.88
N ASN A 57 -1.99 -1.65 -23.58
CA ASN A 57 -3.27 -1.49 -24.29
C ASN A 57 -4.48 -1.92 -23.43
N LEU A 58 -4.27 -2.39 -22.19
CA LEU A 58 -5.36 -2.82 -21.33
C LEU A 58 -6.07 -1.60 -20.73
N LEU A 59 -7.40 -1.55 -20.90
CA LEU A 59 -8.22 -0.46 -20.35
C LEU A 59 -8.02 -0.23 -18.83
N PRO A 60 -7.96 -1.27 -17.97
CA PRO A 60 -7.64 -1.09 -16.55
C PRO A 60 -6.30 -0.40 -16.28
N VAL A 61 -5.29 -0.67 -17.12
CA VAL A 61 -3.95 -0.10 -16.98
C VAL A 61 -3.96 1.38 -17.40
N HIS A 62 -4.61 1.70 -18.52
CA HIS A 62 -4.84 3.10 -18.93
C HIS A 62 -5.54 3.91 -17.85
N GLN A 63 -6.62 3.38 -17.27
CA GLN A 63 -7.37 4.04 -16.20
C GLN A 63 -6.52 4.26 -14.96
N LEU A 64 -5.71 3.26 -14.58
CA LEU A 64 -4.79 3.34 -13.45
C LEU A 64 -3.73 4.43 -13.67
N LEU A 65 -3.04 4.42 -14.81
CA LEU A 65 -2.01 5.41 -15.13
C LEU A 65 -2.60 6.82 -15.22
N PHE A 66 -3.76 6.97 -15.86
CA PHE A 66 -4.47 8.25 -15.93
C PHE A 66 -4.79 8.79 -14.54
N ALA A 67 -5.39 7.98 -13.65
CA ALA A 67 -5.71 8.41 -12.30
C ALA A 67 -4.45 8.70 -11.47
N TYR A 68 -3.40 7.91 -11.63
CA TYR A 68 -2.12 8.17 -10.97
C TYR A 68 -1.57 9.54 -11.35
N PHE A 69 -1.31 9.78 -12.65
CA PHE A 69 -0.64 11.00 -13.10
C PHE A 69 -1.52 12.26 -13.01
N ASN A 70 -2.82 12.15 -13.28
CA ASN A 70 -3.69 13.33 -13.38
C ASN A 70 -4.45 13.64 -12.08
N ILE A 71 -4.73 12.63 -11.25
CA ILE A 71 -5.52 12.80 -10.02
C ILE A 71 -4.60 12.72 -8.79
N CYS A 72 -3.91 11.60 -8.60
CA CYS A 72 -3.07 11.40 -7.41
C CYS A 72 -1.88 12.36 -7.38
N GLN A 73 -1.19 12.54 -8.52
CA GLN A 73 -0.02 13.41 -8.64
C GLN A 73 -0.34 14.91 -8.81
N SER A 74 -1.61 15.28 -8.99
CA SER A 74 -2.05 16.67 -9.18
C SER A 74 -1.45 17.67 -8.18
N LYS A 75 -0.75 18.70 -8.65
CA LYS A 75 -0.02 19.69 -7.81
C LYS A 75 -0.92 20.64 -7.01
N ARG A 76 -2.19 20.31 -6.79
CA ARG A 76 -3.10 21.09 -5.95
C ARG A 76 -2.63 21.04 -4.50
N ILE A 77 -1.72 21.94 -4.15
CA ILE A 77 -1.47 22.59 -2.85
C ILE A 77 -0.25 23.52 -3.09
N SER A 78 -0.52 24.83 -3.16
CA SER A 78 0.50 25.88 -3.10
C SER A 78 0.40 26.53 -1.71
N TYR A 79 1.30 26.16 -0.81
CA TYR A 79 1.55 26.95 0.40
C TYR A 79 3.01 27.39 0.41
N LEU A 80 3.20 28.70 0.55
CA LEU A 80 4.47 29.41 0.70
C LEU A 80 5.12 29.11 2.08
N PRO A 81 6.43 29.42 2.27
CA PRO A 81 7.41 28.64 3.05
C PRO A 81 7.46 29.08 4.54
N LYS A 82 7.65 28.27 5.58
CA LYS A 82 7.92 26.84 5.81
C LYS A 82 7.14 26.45 7.08
N PRO A 83 6.14 25.57 7.04
CA PRO A 83 5.61 25.05 8.28
C PRO A 83 6.50 23.89 8.77
N ILE A 84 6.76 23.84 10.08
CA ILE A 84 7.69 22.88 10.70
C ILE A 84 7.28 21.48 10.23
N ARG A 85 8.21 20.73 9.62
CA ARG A 85 7.95 19.36 9.16
C ARG A 85 7.36 18.57 10.32
N GLN A 86 6.21 17.96 10.10
CA GLN A 86 5.52 17.09 11.03
C GLN A 86 5.99 15.64 10.84
N PRO A 87 5.73 14.73 11.80
CA PRO A 87 6.17 13.35 11.64
C PRO A 87 5.33 12.62 10.59
N PHE A 88 6.00 11.78 9.82
CA PHE A 88 5.41 10.78 8.94
C PHE A 88 5.52 9.39 9.56
N ILE A 89 4.38 8.84 9.93
CA ILE A 89 4.22 7.59 10.65
C ILE A 89 3.52 6.59 9.73
N VAL A 90 3.97 5.34 9.74
CA VAL A 90 3.29 4.25 9.03
C VAL A 90 2.85 3.20 10.04
N VAL A 91 1.62 2.71 9.89
CA VAL A 91 1.08 1.58 10.64
C VAL A 91 0.84 0.43 9.66
N GLU A 92 1.70 -0.59 9.76
CA GLU A 92 1.63 -1.87 9.06
C GLU A 92 1.13 -2.96 10.03
N GLY A 93 0.85 -4.17 9.56
CA GLY A 93 0.49 -5.27 10.44
C GLY A 93 -0.19 -6.43 9.74
N ASN A 94 -0.23 -7.59 10.40
CA ASN A 94 -0.73 -8.85 9.85
C ASN A 94 -2.26 -9.05 9.98
N HIS A 95 -2.98 -8.09 10.57
CA HIS A 95 -4.44 -8.11 10.71
C HIS A 95 -5.06 -6.75 10.35
N ARG A 96 -5.77 -6.73 9.21
CA ARG A 96 -6.29 -5.52 8.58
C ARG A 96 -7.18 -4.66 9.49
N THR A 97 -8.13 -5.28 10.19
CA THR A 97 -9.13 -4.55 11.00
C THR A 97 -8.49 -3.83 12.17
N ALA A 98 -7.62 -4.54 12.89
CA ALA A 98 -7.06 -4.03 14.11
C ALA A 98 -5.90 -3.06 13.86
N LYS A 99 -5.10 -3.28 12.80
CA LYS A 99 -4.19 -2.28 12.23
C LYS A 99 -4.91 -0.96 11.92
N ARG A 100 -6.02 -1.02 11.15
CA ARG A 100 -6.82 0.16 10.78
C ARG A 100 -7.37 0.89 12.01
N MET A 101 -7.84 0.14 13.00
CA MET A 101 -8.38 0.71 14.24
C MET A 101 -7.29 1.46 15.02
N LEU A 102 -6.11 0.87 15.21
CA LEU A 102 -5.00 1.52 15.92
C LEU A 102 -4.52 2.77 15.17
N ALA A 103 -4.34 2.69 13.85
CA ALA A 103 -3.98 3.84 13.03
C ALA A 103 -4.98 5.01 13.17
N MET A 104 -6.28 4.70 13.21
CA MET A 104 -7.34 5.70 13.38
C MET A 104 -7.37 6.30 14.79
N ARG A 105 -7.19 5.49 15.83
CA ARG A 105 -7.15 5.99 17.21
C ARG A 105 -5.91 6.86 17.42
N LEU A 106 -4.77 6.41 16.93
CA LEU A 106 -3.52 7.17 17.00
C LEU A 106 -3.64 8.50 16.22
N SER A 107 -4.26 8.50 15.03
CA SER A 107 -4.42 9.75 14.28
C SER A 107 -5.24 10.79 15.04
N ARG A 108 -6.27 10.36 15.77
CA ARG A 108 -7.09 11.24 16.62
C ARG A 108 -6.29 11.77 17.82
N ARG A 109 -5.33 11.00 18.35
CA ARG A 109 -4.50 11.38 19.50
C ARG A 109 -3.50 12.49 19.18
N ILE A 110 -2.99 12.55 17.95
CA ILE A 110 -1.97 13.54 17.56
C ILE A 110 -2.44 14.52 16.48
N GLY A 111 -3.75 14.54 16.17
CA GLY A 111 -4.31 15.39 15.12
C GLY A 111 -3.76 15.10 13.73
N ALA A 112 -3.41 13.84 13.44
CA ALA A 112 -2.81 13.46 12.17
C ALA A 112 -3.82 13.34 11.04
N SER A 113 -3.38 13.68 9.83
CA SER A 113 -4.02 13.25 8.59
C SER A 113 -3.82 11.75 8.39
N LEU A 114 -4.91 10.99 8.30
CA LEU A 114 -4.88 9.54 8.06
C LEU A 114 -5.16 9.21 6.60
N PHE A 115 -4.23 8.55 5.93
CA PHE A 115 -4.48 7.92 4.64
C PHE A 115 -4.54 6.40 4.75
N ASN A 116 -5.29 5.77 3.85
CA ASN A 116 -5.42 4.32 3.75
C ASN A 116 -4.81 3.85 2.43
N ASN A 117 -4.26 2.63 2.42
CA ASN A 117 -3.88 1.93 1.21
C ASN A 117 -5.01 0.96 0.80
N PRO A 118 -5.56 1.03 -0.44
CA PRO A 118 -5.24 1.98 -1.52
C PRO A 118 -5.74 3.41 -1.27
N PRO A 119 -5.06 4.45 -1.80
CA PRO A 119 -5.49 5.84 -1.70
C PRO A 119 -6.83 6.06 -2.40
N ARG A 120 -7.60 7.08 -1.98
CA ARG A 120 -8.93 7.38 -2.53
C ARG A 120 -8.96 7.53 -4.05
N CYS A 121 -7.91 8.11 -4.64
CA CYS A 121 -7.81 8.29 -6.09
C CYS A 121 -7.69 6.96 -6.87
N LEU A 122 -7.30 5.86 -6.21
CA LEU A 122 -7.10 4.53 -6.82
C LEU A 122 -7.99 3.44 -6.19
N SER A 123 -8.75 3.74 -5.13
CA SER A 123 -9.40 2.72 -4.31
C SER A 123 -10.48 1.92 -5.05
N SER A 124 -11.16 2.53 -6.02
CA SER A 124 -12.17 1.86 -6.86
C SER A 124 -11.54 0.87 -7.85
N MET A 125 -10.24 0.99 -8.13
CA MET A 125 -9.57 0.25 -9.22
C MET A 125 -8.95 -1.07 -8.76
N ARG A 126 -8.87 -1.33 -7.44
CA ARG A 126 -8.26 -2.58 -6.90
C ARG A 126 -8.90 -3.84 -7.49
N ASN A 127 -10.20 -3.79 -7.78
CA ASN A 127 -10.96 -4.95 -8.26
C ASN A 127 -10.76 -5.22 -9.76
N PHE A 128 -10.10 -4.32 -10.49
CA PHE A 128 -9.79 -4.54 -11.91
C PHE A 128 -8.67 -5.57 -12.11
N PHE A 129 -7.85 -5.78 -11.08
CA PHE A 129 -6.69 -6.65 -11.15
C PHE A 129 -6.94 -7.97 -10.39
N PRO A 130 -6.70 -9.14 -11.02
CA PRO A 130 -6.88 -10.43 -10.37
C PRO A 130 -6.02 -10.57 -9.10
N THR A 131 -6.57 -11.24 -8.09
CA THR A 131 -5.83 -11.55 -6.87
C THR A 131 -4.62 -12.42 -7.18
N GLY A 132 -3.44 -12.02 -6.70
CA GLY A 132 -2.19 -12.75 -6.93
C GLY A 132 -1.46 -12.38 -8.23
N SER A 133 -2.07 -11.61 -9.13
CA SER A 133 -1.43 -11.21 -10.39
C SER A 133 -0.25 -10.25 -10.20
N LEU A 134 0.65 -10.25 -11.18
CA LEU A 134 1.72 -9.26 -11.34
C LEU A 134 1.17 -7.83 -11.39
N LEU A 135 0.07 -7.61 -12.13
CA LEU A 135 -0.59 -6.30 -12.21
C LEU A 135 -1.16 -5.82 -10.87
N LEU A 136 -1.70 -6.72 -10.03
CA LEU A 136 -2.16 -6.33 -8.69
C LEU A 136 -0.99 -5.92 -7.79
N ARG A 137 0.17 -6.56 -7.93
CA ARG A 137 1.40 -6.16 -7.21
C ARG A 137 1.88 -4.79 -7.70
N ALA A 138 1.90 -4.55 -9.01
CA ALA A 138 2.20 -3.25 -9.60
C ALA A 138 1.24 -2.15 -9.11
N PHE A 139 -0.07 -2.44 -9.08
CA PHE A 139 -1.10 -1.55 -8.56
C PHE A 139 -0.81 -1.11 -7.13
N PHE A 140 -0.51 -2.04 -6.21
CA PHE A 140 -0.23 -1.69 -4.82
C PHE A 140 1.09 -0.94 -4.65
N LYS A 141 2.08 -1.19 -5.51
CA LYS A 141 3.30 -0.36 -5.54
C LYS A 141 3.01 1.06 -5.99
N LEU A 142 2.20 1.24 -7.04
CA LEU A 142 1.78 2.56 -7.50
C LEU A 142 0.95 3.30 -6.44
N CYS A 143 0.12 2.58 -5.68
CA CYS A 143 -0.59 3.13 -4.51
C CYS A 143 0.36 3.67 -3.45
N ALA A 144 1.49 3.01 -3.17
CA ALA A 144 2.49 3.53 -2.25
C ALA A 144 3.07 4.86 -2.76
N TYR A 145 3.44 4.97 -4.04
CA TYR A 145 3.95 6.25 -4.58
C TYR A 145 2.89 7.37 -4.58
N ALA A 146 1.62 7.05 -4.82
CA ALA A 146 0.52 8.01 -4.69
C ALA A 146 0.34 8.49 -3.24
N LEU A 147 0.41 7.59 -2.26
CA LEU A 147 0.36 7.93 -0.83
C LEU A 147 1.57 8.76 -0.40
N ALA A 148 2.76 8.46 -0.92
CA ALA A 148 3.98 9.24 -0.70
C ALA A 148 3.79 10.68 -1.17
N GLN A 149 3.20 10.88 -2.35
CA GLN A 149 2.90 12.22 -2.85
C GLN A 149 1.86 12.94 -1.98
N GLY A 150 0.77 12.27 -1.61
CA GLY A 150 -0.22 12.84 -0.68
C GLY A 150 0.41 13.26 0.65
N THR A 151 1.35 12.46 1.16
CA THR A 151 2.11 12.75 2.37
C THR A 151 2.99 13.99 2.20
N ARG A 152 3.75 14.10 1.10
CA ARG A 152 4.60 15.28 0.82
C ARG A 152 3.81 16.60 0.83
N ARG A 153 2.53 16.57 0.44
CA ARG A 153 1.66 17.76 0.44
C ARG A 153 1.21 18.19 1.84
N LEU A 154 1.05 17.25 2.77
CA LEU A 154 0.51 17.52 4.10
C LEU A 154 1.55 17.53 5.21
N ILE A 155 2.72 16.92 5.01
CA ILE A 155 3.70 16.68 6.07
C ILE A 155 4.23 17.96 6.71
N ASN A 156 4.16 19.11 6.04
CA ASN A 156 4.56 20.36 6.68
C ASN A 156 3.42 21.00 7.47
N ILE A 157 2.17 20.53 7.35
CA ILE A 157 0.98 21.13 7.97
C ILE A 157 0.48 20.28 9.14
N PHE A 158 0.37 18.97 8.93
CA PHE A 158 -0.16 18.02 9.92
C PHE A 158 0.76 16.80 10.01
N PRO A 159 0.85 16.14 11.19
CA PRO A 159 1.34 14.77 11.25
C PRO A 159 0.61 13.91 10.22
N VAL A 160 1.30 12.97 9.59
CA VAL A 160 0.69 12.09 8.60
C VAL A 160 0.84 10.65 9.05
N ILE A 161 -0.28 9.92 9.09
CA ILE A 161 -0.33 8.48 9.36
C ILE A 161 -0.81 7.76 8.10
N LEU A 162 -0.05 6.74 7.67
CA LEU A 162 -0.50 5.79 6.65
C LEU A 162 -0.94 4.47 7.31
N ASN A 163 -2.16 4.03 7.01
CA ASN A 163 -2.63 2.69 7.30
C ASN A 163 -2.32 1.76 6.11
N GLY A 164 -1.19 1.06 6.20
CA GLY A 164 -0.60 0.29 5.11
C GLY A 164 0.23 1.14 4.14
N TYR A 165 1.42 0.69 3.78
CA TYR A 165 2.30 1.39 2.85
C TYR A 165 3.14 0.41 2.00
N TRP A 166 4.45 0.33 2.24
CA TRP A 166 5.38 -0.43 1.41
C TRP A 166 5.65 -1.83 1.96
N LEU A 167 5.75 -2.01 3.28
CA LEU A 167 6.28 -3.25 3.85
C LEU A 167 5.36 -4.44 3.63
N GLU A 168 4.06 -4.27 3.89
CA GLU A 168 3.08 -5.34 3.71
C GLU A 168 3.09 -5.89 2.28
N GLN A 169 3.27 -5.00 1.30
CA GLN A 169 3.31 -5.37 -0.13
C GLN A 169 4.68 -5.93 -0.53
N GLN A 170 5.77 -5.40 0.03
CA GLN A 170 7.11 -5.88 -0.24
C GLN A 170 7.34 -7.28 0.32
N THR A 171 6.98 -7.52 1.58
CA THR A 171 7.16 -8.83 2.23
C THR A 171 6.25 -9.88 1.61
N PHE A 172 5.02 -9.51 1.22
CA PHE A 172 4.16 -10.38 0.45
C PHE A 172 4.76 -10.75 -0.91
N ALA A 173 5.32 -9.77 -1.65
CA ALA A 173 5.96 -10.03 -2.93
C ALA A 173 7.17 -10.96 -2.78
N ILE A 174 8.04 -10.71 -1.79
CA ILE A 174 9.20 -11.58 -1.51
C ILE A 174 8.75 -13.00 -1.14
N ALA A 175 7.76 -13.14 -0.26
CA ALA A 175 7.23 -14.45 0.14
C ALA A 175 6.62 -15.22 -1.04
N ARG A 176 6.05 -14.52 -2.03
CA ARG A 176 5.51 -15.13 -3.25
C ARG A 176 6.61 -15.53 -4.23
N THR A 177 7.60 -14.68 -4.43
CA THR A 177 8.67 -14.89 -5.41
C THR A 177 9.66 -15.96 -4.93
N TYR A 178 10.03 -15.95 -3.64
CA TYR A 178 11.09 -16.81 -3.11
C TYR A 178 10.61 -17.96 -2.21
N GLY A 179 9.33 -17.97 -1.84
CA GLY A 179 8.76 -19.02 -1.00
C GLY A 179 9.46 -19.14 0.37
N ALA A 180 9.84 -20.36 0.73
CA ALA A 180 10.45 -20.69 2.01
C ALA A 180 11.93 -20.33 2.12
N ASP A 181 12.60 -20.04 1.00
CA ASP A 181 14.02 -19.69 0.95
C ASP A 181 14.22 -18.23 0.50
N PRO A 182 13.94 -17.24 1.38
CA PRO A 182 14.01 -15.84 1.01
C PRO A 182 15.48 -15.39 0.90
N PRO A 183 15.80 -14.36 0.07
CA PRO A 183 17.16 -13.91 -0.20
C PRO A 183 18.01 -13.60 1.05
N PRO A 184 19.34 -13.49 0.90
CA PRO A 184 20.20 -13.07 2.01
C PRO A 184 19.92 -11.62 2.45
N PRO A 185 20.16 -11.24 3.72
CA PRO A 185 19.75 -9.94 4.28
C PRO A 185 20.27 -8.68 3.55
N ASP A 186 21.38 -8.79 2.80
CA ASP A 186 21.99 -7.71 2.03
C ASP A 186 21.37 -7.50 0.64
N HIS A 187 20.49 -8.43 0.22
CA HIS A 187 19.83 -8.41 -1.08
C HIS A 187 18.99 -7.14 -1.29
N GLN A 188 19.02 -6.62 -2.52
CA GLN A 188 18.41 -5.32 -2.85
C GLN A 188 16.89 -5.24 -2.61
N VAL A 189 16.19 -6.38 -2.66
CA VAL A 189 14.72 -6.44 -2.42
C VAL A 189 14.33 -6.07 -0.99
N TYR A 190 15.26 -6.11 -0.05
CA TYR A 190 15.01 -5.67 1.33
C TYR A 190 15.20 -4.17 1.53
N ARG A 191 15.87 -3.50 0.60
CA ARG A 191 16.21 -2.08 0.73
C ARG A 191 14.99 -1.23 0.46
N TRP A 192 14.81 -0.22 1.30
CA TRP A 192 13.80 0.81 1.07
C TRP A 192 14.06 1.49 -0.30
N PRO A 193 13.05 1.67 -1.18
CA PRO A 193 13.23 2.28 -2.48
C PRO A 193 13.75 3.72 -2.34
N LYS A 194 14.80 4.08 -3.08
CA LYS A 194 15.44 5.40 -2.98
C LYS A 194 14.51 6.54 -3.40
N ASP A 195 13.55 6.25 -4.26
CA ASP A 195 12.55 7.15 -4.83
C ASP A 195 11.23 7.20 -4.02
N LEU A 196 11.07 6.34 -3.01
CA LEU A 196 9.89 6.31 -2.15
C LEU A 196 10.11 7.07 -0.85
N LEU A 197 9.14 7.92 -0.47
CA LEU A 197 9.23 8.70 0.77
C LEU A 197 9.38 7.77 1.97
N LYS A 198 10.44 7.96 2.75
CA LYS A 198 10.74 7.16 3.95
C LYS A 198 10.02 7.73 5.18
N PRO A 199 9.36 6.89 5.99
CA PRO A 199 8.74 7.33 7.25
C PRO A 199 9.76 7.54 8.37
N ASP A 200 9.39 8.35 9.34
CA ASP A 200 10.20 8.60 10.54
C ASP A 200 10.11 7.44 11.53
N ILE A 201 8.95 6.76 11.56
CA ILE A 201 8.68 5.57 12.37
C ILE A 201 7.68 4.66 11.65
N ILE A 202 7.87 3.36 11.80
CA ILE A 202 6.96 2.34 11.29
C ILE A 202 6.55 1.45 12.46
N PHE A 203 5.25 1.36 12.72
CA PHE A 203 4.70 0.37 13.62
C PHE A 203 4.23 -0.83 12.81
N PHE A 204 4.78 -2.01 13.07
CA PHE A 204 4.21 -3.26 12.59
C PHE A 204 3.39 -3.88 13.71
N VAL A 205 2.07 -3.84 13.56
CA VAL A 205 1.18 -4.40 14.56
C VAL A 205 1.02 -5.90 14.34
N GLU A 206 1.54 -6.66 15.29
CA GLU A 206 1.47 -8.11 15.33
C GLU A 206 0.25 -8.56 16.12
N PHE A 207 -0.68 -9.15 15.39
CA PHE A 207 -1.83 -9.85 15.94
C PHE A 207 -1.55 -11.35 15.92
N PRO A 208 -1.47 -12.01 17.08
CA PRO A 208 -1.15 -13.42 17.12
C PRO A 208 -2.36 -14.23 16.63
N ASP A 209 -2.10 -15.25 15.81
CA ASP A 209 -3.16 -16.03 15.14
C ASP A 209 -4.03 -16.85 16.12
N ASN A 210 -3.61 -16.99 17.38
CA ASN A 210 -4.31 -17.73 18.42
C ASN A 210 -5.39 -16.93 19.17
N LEU A 211 -5.43 -15.60 19.07
CA LEU A 211 -6.36 -14.76 19.83
C LEU A 211 -7.84 -14.94 19.42
N HIS A 212 -8.10 -15.59 18.28
CA HIS A 212 -9.45 -15.93 17.79
C HIS A 212 -9.63 -17.44 17.55
N LYS A 213 -8.72 -18.29 18.02
CA LYS A 213 -8.81 -19.75 17.84
C LYS A 213 -9.75 -20.42 18.83
N GLU A 214 -10.22 -19.71 19.84
CA GLU A 214 -11.27 -20.23 20.71
C GLU A 214 -12.61 -20.17 19.96
N ILE A 215 -13.02 -21.37 19.53
CA ILE A 215 -14.34 -21.75 19.01
C ILE A 215 -14.52 -21.48 17.51
N LEU A 216 -14.19 -22.49 16.69
CA LEU A 216 -14.68 -22.69 15.30
C LEU A 216 -14.20 -21.69 14.24
N THR A 217 -12.90 -21.66 13.92
CA THR A 217 -12.45 -21.09 12.63
C THR A 217 -11.97 -22.20 11.70
N THR A 218 -12.55 -22.30 10.50
CA THR A 218 -12.14 -23.23 9.42
C THR A 218 -10.89 -22.77 8.66
N ARG A 219 -10.23 -21.70 9.13
CA ARG A 219 -9.09 -21.11 8.40
C ARG A 219 -7.82 -21.88 8.72
N PRO A 220 -7.19 -22.54 7.72
CA PRO A 220 -5.89 -23.15 7.93
C PRO A 220 -4.85 -22.10 8.32
N PRO A 221 -3.75 -22.49 9.01
CA PRO A 221 -2.63 -21.60 9.32
C PRO A 221 -2.17 -20.89 8.05
N ASN A 222 -2.10 -19.55 8.10
CA ASN A 222 -1.77 -18.76 6.91
C ASN A 222 -0.25 -18.77 6.69
N ALA A 223 0.25 -19.80 5.99
CA ALA A 223 1.68 -19.95 5.68
C ALA A 223 2.31 -18.69 5.07
N HIS A 224 1.54 -17.92 4.28
CA HIS A 224 2.03 -16.66 3.72
C HIS A 224 2.31 -15.58 4.77
N LYS A 225 1.60 -15.57 5.91
CA LYS A 225 1.92 -14.64 7.01
C LYS A 225 3.29 -14.96 7.61
N THR A 226 3.59 -16.24 7.81
CA THR A 226 4.87 -16.70 8.33
C THR A 226 6.00 -16.32 7.38
N LEU A 227 5.84 -16.58 6.08
CA LEU A 227 6.85 -16.22 5.08
C LEU A 227 7.07 -14.70 4.97
N ALA A 228 5.98 -13.91 5.00
CA ALA A 228 6.07 -12.46 4.98
C ALA A 228 6.73 -11.91 6.26
N MET A 229 6.49 -12.51 7.42
CA MET A 229 7.16 -12.16 8.67
C MET A 229 8.66 -12.47 8.61
N ASN A 230 9.03 -13.65 8.10
CA ASN A 230 10.44 -14.02 7.91
C ASN A 230 11.16 -13.02 7.00
N ALA A 231 10.50 -12.60 5.90
CA ALA A 231 11.04 -11.55 5.03
C ALA A 231 11.15 -10.19 5.74
N LEU A 232 10.18 -9.83 6.59
CA LEU A 232 10.21 -8.57 7.35
C LEU A 232 11.40 -8.53 8.32
N LEU A 233 11.66 -9.62 9.05
CA LEU A 233 12.76 -9.71 10.00
C LEU A 233 14.13 -9.57 9.32
N LYS A 234 14.26 -10.02 8.07
CA LYS A 234 15.48 -9.84 7.26
C LYS A 234 15.70 -8.41 6.75
N MET A 235 14.69 -7.54 6.73
CA MET A 235 14.80 -6.21 6.12
C MET A 235 15.67 -5.20 6.89
N ASN A 236 16.02 -5.49 8.15
CA ASN A 236 16.84 -4.64 9.02
C ASN A 236 16.49 -3.14 8.92
N ILE A 237 15.24 -2.77 9.24
CA ILE A 237 14.75 -1.40 9.12
C ILE A 237 14.83 -0.70 10.49
N PRO A 238 15.71 0.30 10.68
CA PRO A 238 15.90 0.94 11.99
C PRO A 238 14.65 1.67 12.52
N GLN A 239 13.79 2.13 11.62
CA GLN A 239 12.54 2.83 11.96
C GLN A 239 11.40 1.88 12.36
N LEU A 240 11.56 0.57 12.18
CA LEU A 240 10.54 -0.43 12.43
C LEU A 240 10.45 -0.77 13.92
N ILE A 241 9.23 -0.77 14.45
CA ILE A 241 8.89 -1.21 15.81
C ILE A 241 7.74 -2.20 15.71
N VAL A 242 7.94 -3.38 16.28
CA VAL A 242 6.89 -4.38 16.38
C VAL A 242 6.04 -4.08 17.62
N ILE A 243 4.72 -3.97 17.43
CA ILE A 243 3.75 -3.74 18.49
C ILE A 243 2.89 -4.99 18.62
N ASN A 244 3.02 -5.68 19.75
CA ASN A 244 2.25 -6.89 20.02
C ASN A 244 0.90 -6.54 20.67
N THR A 245 -0.16 -7.24 20.28
CA THR A 245 -1.52 -6.96 20.78
C THR A 245 -2.08 -8.01 21.73
N THR A 246 -1.25 -8.91 22.28
CA THR A 246 -1.67 -9.93 23.24
C THR A 246 -2.35 -9.32 24.47
N GLN A 247 -1.84 -8.20 24.97
CA GLN A 247 -2.40 -7.45 26.10
C GLN A 247 -3.59 -6.54 25.72
N GLY A 248 -4.10 -6.68 24.50
CA GLY A 248 -5.21 -5.89 23.99
C GLY A 248 -4.81 -4.61 23.27
N HIS A 249 -5.79 -4.02 22.61
CA HIS A 249 -5.59 -2.87 21.72
C HIS A 249 -5.28 -1.56 22.43
N ASP A 250 -5.74 -1.38 23.67
CA ASP A 250 -5.47 -0.18 24.44
C ASP A 250 -4.01 -0.12 24.88
N PHE A 251 -3.46 -1.25 25.33
CA PHE A 251 -2.05 -1.40 25.64
C PHE A 251 -1.18 -1.17 24.39
N ALA A 252 -1.53 -1.81 23.27
CA ALA A 252 -0.84 -1.59 22.00
C ALA A 252 -0.83 -0.12 21.56
N LEU A 253 -1.94 0.60 21.76
CA LEU A 253 -1.99 2.04 21.47
C LEU A 253 -1.08 2.84 22.40
N GLN A 254 -1.09 2.58 23.72
CA GLN A 254 -0.21 3.26 24.67
C GLN A 254 1.28 3.04 24.35
N GLU A 255 1.65 1.84 23.94
CA GLU A 255 3.02 1.52 23.50
C GLU A 255 3.42 2.29 22.24
N MET A 256 2.52 2.42 21.26
CA MET A 256 2.74 3.28 20.09
C MET A 256 2.94 4.74 20.50
N GLU A 257 2.13 5.24 21.44
CA GLU A 257 2.23 6.61 21.95
C GLU A 257 3.59 6.85 22.65
N ARG A 258 4.01 5.93 23.51
CA ARG A 258 5.31 5.95 24.20
C ARG A 258 6.46 6.04 23.21
N HIS A 259 6.47 5.19 22.18
CA HIS A 259 7.51 5.21 21.17
C HIS A 259 7.54 6.47 20.30
N ILE A 260 6.38 7.11 20.07
CA ILE A 260 6.34 8.43 19.42
C ILE A 260 7.00 9.47 20.33
N ILE A 261 6.67 9.51 21.61
CA ILE A 261 7.27 10.46 22.56
C ILE A 261 8.80 10.28 22.58
N GLU A 262 9.26 9.05 22.79
CA GLU A 262 10.69 8.73 22.91
C GLU A 262 11.49 9.03 21.65
N ARG A 263 10.98 8.63 20.47
CA ARG A 263 11.77 8.70 19.22
C ARG A 263 11.56 9.97 18.42
N LEU A 264 10.39 10.60 18.57
CA LEU A 264 9.94 11.71 17.73
C LEU A 264 9.72 13.00 18.54
N GLY A 265 9.49 12.92 19.86
CA GLY A 265 9.09 14.06 20.69
C GLY A 265 10.09 15.23 20.70
N MET A 266 11.40 14.94 20.64
CA MET A 266 12.44 15.98 20.54
C MET A 266 12.65 16.49 19.11
N LYS A 267 12.20 15.76 18.10
CA LYS A 267 12.44 16.06 16.68
C LYS A 267 11.29 16.84 16.04
N PHE A 268 10.08 16.66 16.56
CA PHE A 268 8.87 17.18 15.94
C PHE A 268 7.95 17.81 16.99
N PRO A 269 7.26 18.92 16.66
CA PRO A 269 6.35 19.61 17.58
C PRO A 269 4.99 18.89 17.64
N ILE A 270 4.97 17.67 18.19
CA ILE A 270 3.76 16.83 18.24
C ILE A 270 2.82 17.35 19.32
N LYS A 271 1.62 17.78 18.90
CA LYS A 271 0.54 18.15 19.81
C LYS A 271 -0.34 16.93 20.14
N TRP A 272 -0.38 16.57 21.41
CA TRP A 272 -1.31 15.56 21.92
C TRP A 272 -2.69 16.16 22.15
N LEU A 273 -3.71 15.54 21.59
CA LEU A 273 -5.11 15.90 21.75
C LEU A 273 -5.72 15.04 22.86
N ASN A 274 -6.36 15.70 23.83
CA ASN A 274 -7.13 15.03 24.87
C ASN A 274 -8.28 14.27 24.21
N ALA A 275 -8.13 12.95 24.01
CA ALA A 275 -9.28 12.14 23.65
C ALA A 275 -10.14 12.05 24.92
N THR A 276 -11.20 12.85 24.97
CA THR A 276 -12.34 12.51 25.80
C THR A 276 -12.68 11.06 25.49
N ARG A 277 -12.65 10.21 26.52
CA ARG A 277 -13.16 8.84 26.45
C ARG A 277 -14.63 8.97 26.03
N GLY A 278 -14.91 8.89 24.73
CA GLY A 278 -16.29 8.82 24.25
C GLY A 278 -16.96 7.64 24.94
N PRO A 279 -18.21 7.77 25.41
CA PRO A 279 -18.84 6.74 26.22
C PRO A 279 -18.83 5.44 25.44
N SER A 280 -18.32 4.38 26.08
CA SER A 280 -18.50 3.02 25.63
C SER A 280 -19.99 2.82 25.35
N ARG A 281 -20.37 2.63 24.10
CA ARG A 281 -21.70 2.14 23.75
C ARG A 281 -21.79 0.73 24.33
N GLY A 282 -22.25 0.64 25.58
CA GLY A 282 -22.69 -0.60 26.18
C GLY A 282 -23.73 -1.19 25.26
N HIS A 283 -23.47 -2.39 24.76
CA HIS A 283 -24.52 -3.25 24.26
C HIS A 283 -25.49 -3.48 25.42
N LYS A 284 -26.61 -2.78 25.41
CA LYS A 284 -27.80 -3.30 26.06
C LYS A 284 -28.29 -4.45 25.18
N ARG A 285 -28.26 -5.64 25.77
CA ARG A 285 -28.97 -6.82 25.28
C ARG A 285 -30.45 -6.51 25.12
#